data_AF-A0A397B618-F1
#
_entry.id   AF-A0A397B618-F1
#
_cell.length_a   1.000
_cell.length_b   1.000
_cell.length_c   1.000
_cell.angle_alpha   90.00
_cell.angle_beta   90.00
_cell.angle_gamma   90.00
#
_symmetry.space_group_name_H-M   'P 1'
#
loop_
_entity.id
_entity.type
_entity.pdbx_description
1 polymer ?
#
loop_
_entity_poly.entity_id
_entity_poly.type
_entity_poly.pdbx_seq_one_letter_code
_entity_poly.pdbx_strand_id
1 'polypeptide(L)'
;MSAPIEALEIQVHSIEMQTVFHKFHESLELVYLQYAAQDGAATMASSSTLTPENDIAMTVRSFVKLLQDYGVLKQLSIRDTLKAIRKAYEVEVRDGDNDDDVAPQHSDDLDPFAMDSDMIYPEFLENLTKVALVICPRNLPLPVITAQFIKSNFDDVLFPKRGNRRRSTLDLQQSIA
;
A
#
# COMPACT_ATOMS: atom_id res chain seq x y z
N MET A 1 -8.22 10.81 23.95
CA MET A 1 -9.28 11.03 22.96
C MET A 1 -8.65 10.90 21.58
N SER A 2 -8.68 9.71 21.01
CA SER A 2 -8.17 9.40 19.67
C SER A 2 -9.30 9.64 18.67
N ALA A 3 -9.20 10.69 17.85
CA ALA A 3 -10.15 10.90 16.76
C ALA A 3 -10.09 9.70 15.80
N PRO A 4 -11.24 9.14 15.36
CA PRO A 4 -11.27 7.96 14.50
C PRO A 4 -10.57 8.23 13.17
N ILE A 5 -9.87 7.21 12.67
CA ILE A 5 -9.14 7.21 11.39
C ILE A 5 -10.10 7.26 10.18
N GLU A 6 -11.41 7.23 10.42
CA GLU A 6 -12.48 6.94 9.46
C GLU A 6 -12.86 8.06 8.49
N ALA A 7 -12.27 9.26 8.58
CA ALA A 7 -12.69 10.40 7.76
C ALA A 7 -11.55 11.12 7.01
N LEU A 8 -10.42 10.46 6.76
CA LEU A 8 -9.41 10.99 5.85
C LEU A 8 -9.74 10.51 4.44
N GLU A 9 -10.62 11.23 3.76
CA GLU A 9 -10.64 11.25 2.31
C GLU A 9 -9.29 11.82 1.88
N ILE A 10 -8.33 10.92 1.65
CA ILE A 10 -6.94 11.31 1.42
C ILE A 10 -6.89 12.02 0.08
N GLN A 11 -6.55 13.31 0.07
CA GLN A 11 -6.30 14.08 -1.16
C GLN A 11 -4.99 13.61 -1.83
N VAL A 12 -4.99 12.38 -2.35
CA VAL A 12 -3.93 11.81 -3.19
C VAL A 12 -3.72 12.60 -4.48
N HIS A 13 -4.66 13.49 -4.83
CA HIS A 13 -4.61 14.38 -5.98
C HIS A 13 -3.87 15.70 -5.73
N SER A 14 -3.42 15.98 -4.51
CA SER A 14 -2.58 17.16 -4.23
C SER A 14 -1.28 17.12 -5.04
N ILE A 15 -0.78 18.28 -5.47
CA ILE A 15 0.43 18.39 -6.31
C ILE A 15 1.63 17.75 -5.62
N GLU A 16 1.73 17.91 -4.31
CA GLU A 16 2.80 17.35 -3.48
C GLU A 16 2.74 15.81 -3.46
N MET A 17 1.56 15.22 -3.33
CA MET A 17 1.37 13.76 -3.38
C MET A 17 1.66 13.22 -4.78
N GLN A 18 1.17 13.89 -5.83
CA GLN A 18 1.46 13.53 -7.22
C GLN A 18 2.96 13.56 -7.51
N THR A 19 3.69 14.51 -6.94
CA THR A 19 5.17 14.58 -7.05
C THR A 19 5.84 13.38 -6.39
N VAL A 20 5.33 12.93 -5.23
CA VAL A 20 5.83 11.71 -4.56
C VAL A 20 5.57 10.47 -5.41
N PHE A 21 4.34 10.29 -5.90
CA PHE A 21 4.00 9.14 -6.74
C PHE A 21 4.77 9.14 -8.07
N HIS A 22 4.96 10.30 -8.70
CA HIS A 22 5.76 10.42 -9.91
C HIS A 22 7.23 10.02 -9.65
N LYS A 23 7.81 10.44 -8.52
CA LYS A 23 9.18 10.09 -8.15
C LYS A 23 9.39 8.58 -7.98
N PHE A 24 8.41 7.89 -7.42
CA PHE A 24 8.46 6.45 -7.17
C PHE A 24 7.65 5.63 -8.17
N HIS A 25 7.31 6.22 -9.33
CA HIS A 25 6.41 5.60 -10.30
C HIS A 25 6.90 4.21 -10.73
N GLU A 26 8.19 4.10 -11.06
CA GLU A 26 8.79 2.85 -11.52
C GLU A 26 8.68 1.72 -10.48
N SER A 27 9.00 2.00 -9.20
CA SER A 27 8.87 0.99 -8.14
C SER A 27 7.41 0.65 -7.85
N LEU A 28 6.53 1.64 -7.80
CA LEU A 28 5.10 1.45 -7.52
C LEU A 28 4.36 0.70 -8.63
N GLU A 29 4.64 1.03 -9.88
CA GLU A 29 4.06 0.37 -11.05
C GLU A 29 4.53 -1.10 -11.13
N LEU A 30 5.83 -1.34 -10.91
CA LEU A 30 6.38 -2.70 -10.93
C LEU A 30 5.72 -3.59 -9.88
N VAL A 31 5.58 -3.12 -8.63
CA VAL A 31 4.90 -3.91 -7.59
C VAL A 31 3.40 -4.07 -7.89
N TYR A 32 2.74 -3.03 -8.39
CA TYR A 32 1.31 -3.12 -8.73
C TYR A 32 1.07 -4.20 -9.79
N LEU A 33 1.79 -4.14 -10.91
CA LEU A 33 1.62 -5.07 -12.02
C LEU A 33 2.01 -6.50 -11.62
N GLN A 34 3.04 -6.68 -10.79
CA GLN A 34 3.45 -8.01 -10.33
C GLN A 34 2.34 -8.75 -9.57
N TYR A 35 1.54 -8.02 -8.78
CA TYR A 35 0.48 -8.61 -7.96
C TYR A 35 -0.87 -8.61 -8.67
N ALA A 36 -1.17 -7.60 -9.49
CA ALA A 36 -2.35 -7.60 -10.35
C ALA A 36 -2.31 -8.73 -11.40
N ALA A 37 -1.13 -9.03 -11.96
CA ALA A 37 -0.97 -10.13 -12.92
C ALA A 37 -1.20 -11.52 -12.30
N GLN A 38 -0.97 -11.70 -10.99
CA GLN A 38 -1.25 -12.97 -10.30
C GLN A 38 -2.75 -13.24 -10.19
N ASP A 39 -3.55 -12.18 -10.02
CA ASP A 39 -5.02 -12.27 -10.01
C ASP A 39 -5.56 -12.55 -11.42
N GLY A 40 -4.99 -11.89 -12.43
CA GLY A 40 -5.26 -12.18 -13.84
C GLY A 40 -4.91 -13.60 -14.25
N ALA A 41 -3.79 -14.16 -13.78
CA ALA A 41 -3.40 -15.54 -14.09
C ALA A 41 -4.34 -16.60 -13.47
N ALA A 42 -4.94 -16.31 -12.31
CA ALA A 42 -5.93 -17.17 -11.67
C ALA A 42 -7.29 -17.16 -12.39
N THR A 43 -7.64 -16.05 -13.04
CA THR A 43 -8.90 -15.86 -13.81
C THR A 43 -8.76 -16.19 -15.30
N MET A 44 -7.54 -16.12 -15.86
CA MET A 44 -7.24 -16.42 -17.27
C MET A 44 -6.97 -17.89 -17.57
N ALA A 45 -7.05 -18.79 -16.58
CA ALA A 45 -7.16 -20.24 -16.86
C ALA A 45 -8.45 -20.60 -17.64
N SER A 46 -9.33 -19.63 -17.94
CA SER A 46 -10.53 -19.82 -18.76
C SER A 46 -10.75 -18.78 -19.88
N SER A 47 -9.84 -17.84 -20.14
CA SER A 47 -10.00 -16.96 -21.30
C SER A 47 -8.68 -16.37 -21.77
N SER A 48 -8.26 -16.76 -22.97
CA SER A 48 -7.09 -16.26 -23.66
C SER A 48 -7.48 -15.06 -24.54
N THR A 49 -7.40 -13.84 -24.02
CA THR A 49 -7.40 -12.63 -24.86
C THR A 49 -6.78 -11.45 -24.10
N LEU A 50 -5.89 -10.74 -24.79
CA LEU A 50 -5.27 -9.45 -24.45
C LEU A 50 -6.22 -8.55 -23.63
N THR A 51 -5.99 -8.46 -22.32
CA THR A 51 -6.65 -7.47 -21.46
C THR A 51 -6.03 -6.09 -21.74
N PRO A 52 -6.82 -5.07 -22.10
CA PRO A 52 -6.38 -3.68 -22.17
C PRO A 52 -5.66 -3.25 -20.89
N GLU A 53 -4.64 -2.38 -20.99
CA GLU A 53 -3.92 -1.83 -19.82
C GLU A 53 -4.84 -1.15 -18.79
N ASN A 54 -6.03 -0.70 -19.22
CA ASN A 54 -7.06 -0.10 -18.36
C ASN A 54 -7.89 -1.11 -17.53
N ASP A 55 -7.78 -2.41 -17.80
CA ASP A 55 -8.54 -3.46 -17.11
C ASP A 55 -7.69 -4.21 -16.07
N ILE A 56 -6.46 -3.74 -15.81
CA ILE A 56 -5.59 -4.34 -14.79
C ILE A 56 -6.05 -3.85 -13.42
N ALA A 57 -6.70 -4.72 -12.67
CA ALA A 57 -7.06 -4.49 -11.28
C ALA A 57 -6.39 -5.52 -10.36
N MET A 58 -6.16 -5.13 -9.11
CA MET A 58 -5.60 -5.97 -8.07
C MET A 58 -6.67 -6.23 -7.00
N THR A 59 -6.79 -7.46 -6.55
CA THR A 59 -7.69 -7.79 -5.44
C THR A 59 -7.12 -7.29 -4.11
N VAL A 60 -7.99 -7.01 -3.13
CA VAL A 60 -7.54 -6.72 -1.75
C VAL A 60 -6.65 -7.84 -1.19
N ARG A 61 -6.93 -9.10 -1.54
CA ARG A 61 -6.10 -10.25 -1.13
C ARG A 61 -4.67 -10.12 -1.63
N SER A 62 -4.48 -9.79 -2.90
CA SER A 62 -3.16 -9.60 -3.50
C SER A 62 -2.46 -8.36 -2.98
N PHE A 63 -3.21 -7.30 -2.65
CA PHE A 63 -2.66 -6.15 -1.93
C PHE A 63 -2.14 -6.52 -0.53
N VAL A 64 -2.90 -7.29 0.26
CA VAL A 64 -2.45 -7.76 1.58
C VAL A 64 -1.23 -8.68 1.43
N LYS A 65 -1.22 -9.54 0.42
CA LYS A 65 -0.07 -10.40 0.11
C LYS A 65 1.17 -9.59 -0.26
N LEU A 66 1.03 -8.54 -1.05
CA LEU A 66 2.10 -7.58 -1.35
C LEU A 66 2.67 -7.00 -0.05
N LEU A 67 1.81 -6.48 0.84
CA LEU A 67 2.25 -5.95 2.13
C LEU A 67 2.96 -7.00 3.00
N GLN A 68 2.55 -8.27 2.92
CA GLN A 68 3.20 -9.36 3.60
C GLN A 68 4.60 -9.64 3.05
N ASP A 69 4.71 -9.77 1.73
CA ASP A 69 5.95 -10.14 1.03
C ASP A 69 7.03 -9.06 1.18
N TYR A 70 6.63 -7.78 1.21
CA TYR A 70 7.50 -6.64 1.50
C TYR A 70 7.68 -6.37 3.01
N GLY A 71 7.15 -7.23 3.88
CA GLY A 71 7.39 -7.19 5.33
C GLY A 71 6.69 -6.06 6.08
N VAL A 72 5.76 -5.34 5.44
CA VAL A 72 4.94 -4.28 6.05
C VAL A 72 4.10 -4.83 7.19
N LEU A 73 3.55 -6.05 7.02
CA LEU A 73 2.72 -6.71 8.04
C LEU A 73 3.50 -7.17 9.30
N LYS A 74 4.81 -6.92 9.38
CA LYS A 74 5.57 -7.03 10.63
C LYS A 74 5.29 -5.88 11.59
N GLN A 75 4.81 -4.74 11.05
CA GLN A 75 4.56 -3.51 11.79
C GLN A 75 3.05 -3.24 11.99
N LEU A 76 2.21 -3.90 11.20
CA LEU A 76 0.76 -3.72 11.19
C LEU A 76 0.05 -5.06 11.07
N SER A 77 -1.02 -5.28 11.83
CA SER A 77 -1.82 -6.51 11.69
C SER A 77 -2.64 -6.50 10.40
N ILE A 78 -3.04 -7.69 9.91
CA ILE A 78 -3.95 -7.80 8.76
C ILE A 78 -5.28 -7.10 9.08
N ARG A 79 -5.81 -7.26 10.30
CA ARG A 79 -7.05 -6.59 10.74
C ARG A 79 -6.94 -5.07 10.62
N ASP A 80 -5.85 -4.50 11.12
CA ASP A 80 -5.65 -3.04 11.08
C ASP A 80 -5.41 -2.55 9.65
N THR A 81 -4.77 -3.37 8.82
CA THR A 81 -4.60 -3.10 7.38
C THR A 81 -5.95 -3.03 6.68
N LEU A 82 -6.81 -4.03 6.87
CA LEU A 82 -8.16 -4.07 6.30
C LEU A 82 -9.03 -2.91 6.81
N LYS A 83 -8.94 -2.60 8.12
CA LYS A 83 -9.61 -1.44 8.69
C LYS A 83 -9.14 -0.13 8.06
N ALA A 84 -7.85 0.00 7.76
CA ALA A 84 -7.29 1.21 7.17
C ALA A 84 -7.76 1.45 5.74
N ILE A 85 -7.97 0.40 4.94
CA ILE A 85 -8.27 0.51 3.49
C ILE A 85 -9.77 0.43 3.18
N ARG A 86 -10.62 0.19 4.18
CA ARG A 86 -12.08 0.14 4.02
C ARG A 86 -12.59 1.45 3.38
N LYS A 87 -13.37 1.34 2.29
CA LYS A 87 -14.00 2.51 1.66
C LYS A 87 -15.14 3.03 2.56
N ALA A 88 -15.30 4.34 2.68
CA ALA A 88 -16.33 4.96 3.54
C ALA A 88 -17.76 4.49 3.21
N TYR A 89 -18.04 4.19 1.94
CA TYR A 89 -19.33 3.69 1.48
C TYR A 89 -19.69 2.32 2.07
N GLU A 90 -18.72 1.47 2.44
CA GLU A 90 -18.99 0.16 3.08
C GLU A 90 -19.39 0.30 4.56
N VAL A 91 -19.13 1.46 5.16
CA VAL A 91 -19.53 1.78 6.54
C VAL A 91 -20.97 2.31 6.56
N GLU A 92 -21.35 3.15 5.58
CA GLU A 92 -22.68 3.76 5.54
C GLU A 92 -23.82 2.80 5.11
N VAL A 93 -23.55 1.70 4.39
CA VAL A 93 -24.61 0.71 4.05
C VAL A 93 -25.13 -0.05 5.29
N ARG A 94 -24.50 0.08 6.45
CA ARG A 94 -24.99 -0.53 7.71
C ARG A 94 -25.54 0.46 8.74
N ASP A 95 -25.48 1.76 8.46
CA ASP A 95 -25.98 2.82 9.35
C ASP A 95 -27.23 3.53 8.77
N GLY A 96 -27.96 2.85 7.89
CA GLY A 96 -29.23 3.32 7.32
C GLY A 96 -30.44 2.57 7.90
N ASP A 97 -31.04 3.16 8.93
CA ASP A 97 -32.41 2.98 9.45
C ASP A 97 -32.92 1.55 9.75
N ASN A 98 -32.80 1.16 11.02
CA ASN A 98 -33.97 0.74 11.80
C ASN A 98 -33.69 0.97 13.30
N ASP A 99 -34.45 1.91 13.87
CA ASP A 99 -34.67 2.05 15.32
C ASP A 99 -35.25 0.73 15.87
N ASP A 100 -34.46 -0.02 16.62
CA ASP A 100 -34.92 -0.76 17.81
C ASP A 100 -33.73 -1.44 18.52
N ASP A 101 -33.44 -0.98 19.74
CA ASP A 101 -32.83 -1.69 20.87
C ASP A 101 -31.93 -2.91 20.59
N VAL A 102 -30.71 -2.69 20.06
CA VAL A 102 -29.62 -3.69 20.17
C VAL A 102 -28.31 -3.00 20.58
N ALA A 103 -27.75 -3.51 21.69
CA ALA A 103 -26.47 -3.19 22.30
C ALA A 103 -25.30 -2.95 21.31
N PRO A 104 -24.23 -2.22 21.69
CA PRO A 104 -23.11 -1.93 20.80
C PRO A 104 -22.46 -3.24 20.35
N GLN A 105 -22.83 -3.71 19.16
CA GLN A 105 -22.27 -4.93 18.60
C GLN A 105 -20.84 -4.65 18.18
N HIS A 106 -19.96 -5.35 18.88
CA HIS A 106 -18.54 -5.51 18.64
C HIS A 106 -18.10 -5.32 17.19
N SER A 107 -17.02 -4.56 17.04
CA SER A 107 -16.20 -4.39 15.84
C SER A 107 -15.46 -5.66 15.39
N ASP A 108 -16.03 -6.84 15.66
CA ASP A 108 -15.38 -8.14 15.51
C ASP A 108 -15.72 -8.88 14.20
N ASP A 109 -16.68 -8.41 13.40
CA ASP A 109 -16.98 -8.99 12.08
C ASP A 109 -16.26 -8.25 10.94
N LEU A 110 -14.93 -8.15 11.04
CA LEU A 110 -14.10 -7.86 9.88
C LEU A 110 -13.95 -9.18 9.11
N ASP A 111 -14.95 -9.50 8.28
CA ASP A 111 -14.88 -10.66 7.38
C ASP A 111 -13.84 -10.37 6.28
N PRO A 112 -12.67 -11.02 6.30
CA PRO A 112 -11.63 -10.80 5.29
C PRO A 112 -12.04 -11.32 3.90
N PHE A 113 -13.14 -12.07 3.80
CA PHE A 113 -13.72 -12.57 2.55
C PHE A 113 -14.83 -11.67 1.99
N ALA A 114 -15.28 -10.65 2.74
CA ALA A 114 -16.27 -9.69 2.26
C ALA A 114 -15.66 -8.53 1.45
N MET A 115 -14.33 -8.34 1.52
CA MET A 115 -13.58 -7.30 0.79
C MET A 115 -13.02 -7.81 -0.54
N ASP A 116 -13.76 -8.64 -1.28
CA ASP A 116 -13.40 -9.03 -2.65
C ASP A 116 -13.69 -7.87 -3.64
N SER A 117 -13.21 -6.66 -3.30
CA SER A 117 -13.17 -5.53 -4.22
C SER A 117 -11.87 -5.58 -5.00
N ASP A 118 -11.99 -5.40 -6.31
CA ASP A 118 -10.85 -5.08 -7.16
C ASP A 118 -10.46 -3.60 -6.95
N MET A 119 -9.16 -3.32 -7.00
CA MET A 119 -8.60 -1.98 -6.88
C MET A 119 -7.76 -1.66 -8.11
N ILE A 120 -8.06 -0.53 -8.75
CA ILE A 120 -7.26 0.02 -9.85
C ILE A 120 -6.05 0.81 -9.31
N TYR A 121 -5.09 1.14 -10.16
CA TYR A 121 -3.84 1.78 -9.75
C TYR A 121 -4.01 3.04 -8.86
N PRO A 122 -4.93 3.98 -9.16
CA PRO A 122 -5.19 5.11 -8.24
C PRO A 122 -5.65 4.68 -6.84
N GLU A 123 -6.51 3.67 -6.75
CA GLU A 123 -7.00 3.14 -5.46
C GLU A 123 -5.90 2.41 -4.70
N PHE A 124 -5.00 1.72 -5.42
CA PHE A 124 -3.78 1.16 -4.84
C PHE A 124 -2.92 2.25 -4.17
N LEU A 125 -2.68 3.38 -4.85
CA LEU A 125 -1.91 4.50 -4.29
C LEU A 125 -2.58 5.11 -3.05
N GLU A 126 -3.91 5.22 -3.07
CA GLU A 126 -4.70 5.68 -1.94
C GLU A 126 -4.60 4.73 -0.74
N ASN A 127 -4.80 3.44 -0.96
CA ASN A 127 -4.73 2.42 0.09
C ASN A 127 -3.32 2.30 0.67
N LEU A 128 -2.29 2.43 -0.16
CA LEU A 128 -0.90 2.48 0.27
C LEU A 128 -0.64 3.68 1.19
N THR A 129 -1.23 4.83 0.86
CA THR A 129 -1.14 6.05 1.67
C THR A 129 -1.88 5.90 3.02
N LYS A 130 -3.05 5.26 3.03
CA LYS A 130 -3.78 4.91 4.26
C LYS A 130 -2.94 4.02 5.17
N VAL A 131 -2.31 2.98 4.62
CA VAL A 131 -1.42 2.09 5.37
C VAL A 131 -0.20 2.85 5.91
N ALA A 132 0.42 3.71 5.11
CA ALA A 132 1.56 4.54 5.53
C ALA A 132 1.21 5.44 6.73
N LEU A 133 0.01 6.04 6.73
CA LEU A 133 -0.49 6.88 7.82
C LEU A 133 -0.70 6.13 9.14
N VAL A 134 -1.00 4.83 9.08
CA VAL A 134 -1.19 4.01 10.26
C VAL A 134 0.15 3.63 10.90
N ILE A 135 1.17 3.39 10.07
CA ILE A 135 2.49 2.93 10.52
C ILE A 135 3.37 4.12 10.97
N CYS A 136 3.34 5.23 10.23
CA CYS A 136 4.24 6.34 10.48
C CYS A 136 3.69 7.33 11.53
N PRO A 137 4.58 8.00 12.28
CA PRO A 137 4.20 9.06 13.21
C PRO A 137 3.40 10.19 12.53
N ARG A 138 2.26 10.57 13.12
CA ARG A 138 1.35 11.61 12.58
C ARG A 138 1.85 13.06 12.66
N ASN A 139 3.10 13.27 13.04
CA ASN A 139 3.70 14.60 13.18
C ASN A 139 4.37 15.09 11.89
N LEU A 140 4.36 14.31 10.83
CA LEU A 140 4.94 14.65 9.53
C LEU A 140 3.85 14.93 8.48
N PRO A 141 4.13 15.77 7.48
CA PRO A 141 3.22 15.96 6.34
C PRO A 141 2.98 14.65 5.60
N LEU A 142 1.75 14.45 5.10
CA LEU A 142 1.35 13.24 4.37
C LEU A 142 2.30 12.85 3.21
N PRO A 143 2.78 13.78 2.36
CA PRO A 143 3.73 13.43 1.30
C PRO A 143 5.05 12.89 1.85
N VAL A 144 5.50 13.39 3.01
CA VAL A 144 6.73 12.93 3.67
C VAL A 144 6.54 11.53 4.22
N ILE A 145 5.42 11.28 4.91
CA ILE A 145 5.05 9.95 5.42
C ILE A 145 5.02 8.94 4.28
N THR A 146 4.31 9.27 3.20
CA THR A 146 4.13 8.40 2.04
C THR A 146 5.47 8.13 1.34
N ALA A 147 6.28 9.16 1.12
CA ALA A 147 7.60 9.01 0.50
C ALA A 147 8.55 8.14 1.35
N GLN A 148 8.55 8.31 2.67
CA GLN A 148 9.36 7.48 3.57
C GLN A 148 8.90 6.03 3.54
N PHE A 149 7.58 5.81 3.61
CA PHE A 149 6.99 4.49 3.56
C PHE A 149 7.31 3.77 2.24
N ILE A 150 7.11 4.41 1.09
CA ILE A 150 7.38 3.82 -0.22
C ILE A 150 8.86 3.47 -0.35
N LYS A 151 9.72 4.43 0.02
CA LYS A 151 11.16 4.25 -0.11
C LYS A 151 11.68 3.07 0.70
N SER A 152 11.28 2.98 1.96
CA SER A 152 11.79 1.96 2.88
C SER A 152 11.23 0.56 2.64
N ASN A 153 10.01 0.44 2.11
CA ASN A 153 9.35 -0.85 1.93
C ASN A 153 9.41 -1.38 0.49
N PHE A 154 9.51 -0.52 -0.52
CA PHE A 154 9.49 -0.95 -1.93
C PHE A 154 10.75 -0.52 -2.69
N ASP A 155 11.05 0.78 -2.71
CA ASP A 155 12.11 1.34 -3.58
C ASP A 155 13.50 0.79 -3.24
N ASP A 156 13.94 0.88 -1.98
CA ASP A 156 15.24 0.39 -1.55
C ASP A 156 15.32 -1.16 -1.59
N VAL A 157 14.17 -1.86 -1.62
CA VAL A 157 14.08 -3.33 -1.73
C VAL A 157 14.24 -3.78 -3.19
N LEU A 158 13.56 -3.11 -4.12
CA LEU A 158 13.62 -3.39 -5.56
C LEU A 158 14.91 -2.89 -6.20
N PHE A 159 15.37 -1.72 -5.78
CA PHE A 159 16.56 -1.05 -6.27
C PHE A 159 17.57 -0.88 -5.14
N PRO A 160 18.10 -1.98 -4.58
CA PRO A 160 19.08 -1.89 -3.51
C PRO A 160 20.27 -1.13 -4.06
N LYS A 161 20.55 0.02 -3.44
CA LYS A 161 21.72 0.82 -3.79
C LYS A 161 22.92 -0.08 -3.60
N ARG A 162 23.52 -0.52 -4.71
CA ARG A 162 24.78 -1.26 -4.70
C ARG A 162 25.73 -0.45 -3.83
N GLY A 163 26.02 -1.00 -2.64
CA GLY A 163 26.75 -0.29 -1.62
C GLY A 163 27.99 0.32 -2.23
N ASN A 164 28.18 1.61 -1.96
CA ASN A 164 29.35 2.40 -2.33
C ASN A 164 30.58 1.48 -2.28
N ARG A 165 31.07 1.11 -3.47
CA ARG A 165 32.27 0.29 -3.65
C ARG A 165 33.35 1.07 -2.91
N ARG A 166 33.71 0.60 -1.70
CA ARG A 166 34.74 1.21 -0.86
C ARG A 166 35.92 1.48 -1.79
N ARG A 167 36.16 2.75 -2.08
CA ARG A 167 37.36 3.18 -2.78
C ARG A 167 38.49 2.85 -1.81
N SER A 168 39.04 1.66 -1.94
CA SER A 168 40.26 1.26 -1.26
C SER A 168 41.33 2.19 -1.81
N THR A 169 41.56 3.32 -1.14
CA THR A 169 42.80 4.05 -1.28
C THR A 169 43.86 3.11 -0.72
N LEU A 170 44.44 2.29 -1.60
CA LEU A 170 45.70 1.63 -1.33
C LEU A 170 46.68 2.74 -0.96
N ASP A 171 47.05 2.80 0.31
CA ASP A 171 48.21 3.53 0.79
C ASP A 171 49.42 3.01 0.02
N LEU A 172 49.80 3.74 -1.04
CA LEU A 172 51.09 3.59 -1.68
C LEU A 172 52.12 4.34 -0.84
N GLN A 173 52.34 3.87 0.38
CA GLN A 173 53.56 4.14 1.13
C GLN A 173 54.39 2.86 1.16
N GLN A 174 55.70 3.05 0.97
CA GLN A 174 56.78 2.04 0.96
C GLN A 174 57.07 1.39 -0.40
N SER A 175 57.87 2.11 -1.19
CA SER A 175 59.16 1.56 -1.63
C SER A 175 60.06 2.67 -2.14
N ILE A 176 60.79 3.29 -1.22
CA ILE A 176 62.11 3.86 -1.50
C ILE A 176 63.03 3.32 -0.42
N ALA A 177 63.77 2.28 -0.78
CA ALA A 177 64.99 1.84 -0.12
C ALA A 177 65.98 1.46 -1.23
#